data_AF-A0A0B5D6Z1-F1
#
_entry.id   AF-A0A0B5D6Z1-F1
#
_cell.length_a   1.000
_cell.length_b   1.000
_cell.length_c   1.000
_cell.angle_alpha   90.00
_cell.angle_beta   90.00
_cell.angle_gamma   90.00
#
_symmetry.space_group_name_H-M   'P 1'
#
loop_
_entity.id
_entity.type
_entity.pdbx_description
1 polymer ?
#
loop_
_entity_poly.entity_id
_entity_poly.type
_entity_poly.pdbx_seq_one_letter_code
_entity_poly.pdbx_strand_id
1 'polypeptide(L)'
;LDLNNDQKIVWSYFPKQDPSVQAVLCCDNVSRGLGYGDGKVFLQQNDGMLVALDAKTGKKVWDVKNTDPKVGATNTNAAQVIKDKVLTGCSGAEFGVRCFIAAYNLKDGSLAWKAYSTGPDSEMLIGADFNKANPQYSALSVYEDVNGGNK
;
A
#
# COMPACT_ATOMS: atom_id res chain seq x y z
N LEU A 1 -2.61 9.21 23.26
CA LEU A 1 -3.00 9.84 24.54
C LEU A 1 -2.96 8.76 25.61
N ASP A 2 -2.43 9.07 26.78
CA ASP A 2 -2.56 8.20 27.95
C ASP A 2 -3.92 8.43 28.59
N LEU A 3 -4.83 7.49 28.37
CA LEU A 3 -6.19 7.59 28.89
C LEU A 3 -6.26 7.44 30.42
N ASN A 4 -5.18 6.98 31.06
CA ASN A 4 -5.07 6.85 32.53
C ASN A 4 -4.43 8.08 33.20
N ASN A 5 -3.99 9.08 32.41
CA ASN A 5 -3.27 10.23 32.92
C ASN A 5 -3.72 11.50 32.19
N ASP A 6 -4.97 11.89 32.42
CA ASP A 6 -5.58 13.12 31.89
C ASP A 6 -5.36 13.33 30.37
N GLN A 7 -5.40 12.24 29.61
CA GLN A 7 -5.18 12.25 28.15
C GLN A 7 -3.82 12.82 27.74
N LYS A 8 -2.81 12.79 28.62
CA LYS A 8 -1.46 13.30 28.33
C LYS A 8 -0.92 12.69 27.04
N ILE A 9 -0.28 13.52 26.21
CA ILE A 9 0.43 13.04 25.02
C ILE A 9 1.66 12.24 25.48
N VAL A 10 1.67 10.94 25.18
CA VAL A 10 2.79 10.04 25.50
C VAL A 10 3.97 10.31 24.55
N TRP A 11 3.68 10.43 23.26
CA TRP A 11 4.62 10.78 22.21
C TRP A 11 3.86 11.38 21.03
N SER A 12 4.59 12.11 20.18
CA SER A 12 4.12 12.61 18.88
C SER A 12 5.19 12.39 17.83
N TYR A 13 4.77 12.08 16.59
CA TYR A 13 5.66 11.95 15.44
C TYR A 13 5.14 12.86 14.32
N PHE A 14 6.00 13.78 13.85
CA PHE A 14 5.70 14.72 12.78
C PHE A 14 6.66 14.49 11.62
N PRO A 15 6.24 13.79 10.54
CA PRO A 15 7.11 13.59 9.39
C PRO A 15 7.38 14.90 8.67
N LYS A 16 8.61 15.07 8.17
CA LYS A 16 8.95 16.15 7.23
C LYS A 16 8.69 15.64 5.81
N GLN A 17 7.73 16.24 5.13
CA GLN A 17 7.39 15.93 3.74
C GLN A 17 7.65 17.16 2.86
N ASP A 18 7.95 16.93 1.58
CA ASP A 18 8.08 18.00 0.60
C ASP A 18 6.70 18.62 0.33
N PRO A 19 6.52 19.95 0.51
CA PRO A 19 5.23 20.60 0.24
C PRO A 19 4.72 20.43 -1.19
N SER A 20 5.60 20.19 -2.17
CA SER A 20 5.23 19.96 -3.57
C SER A 20 4.36 18.72 -3.78
N VAL A 21 4.37 17.76 -2.84
CA VAL A 21 3.46 16.60 -2.85
C VAL A 21 1.99 17.02 -2.92
N GLN A 22 1.64 18.17 -2.35
CA GLN A 22 0.26 18.69 -2.37
C GLN A 22 -0.26 18.92 -3.79
N ALA A 23 0.61 19.23 -4.75
CA ALA A 23 0.21 19.46 -6.14
C ALA A 23 -0.29 18.20 -6.86
N VAL A 24 -0.01 17.01 -6.31
CA VAL A 24 -0.39 15.71 -6.89
C VAL A 24 -1.35 14.92 -5.99
N LEU A 25 -1.97 15.57 -5.01
CA LEU A 25 -3.08 15.05 -4.22
C LEU A 25 -4.40 15.53 -4.85
N CYS A 26 -5.11 14.65 -5.54
CA CYS A 26 -6.32 15.03 -6.33
C CYS A 26 -7.43 15.67 -5.50
N CYS A 27 -7.53 15.30 -4.22
CA CYS A 27 -8.80 15.27 -3.51
C CYS A 27 -8.63 15.68 -2.04
N ASP A 28 -7.83 16.72 -1.80
CA ASP A 28 -7.39 17.20 -0.49
C ASP A 28 -6.21 16.41 0.14
N ASN A 29 -5.54 17.04 1.09
CA ASN A 29 -4.40 16.52 1.84
C ASN A 29 -4.84 15.65 3.03
N VAL A 30 -5.61 14.60 2.73
CA VAL A 30 -6.18 13.71 3.75
C VAL A 30 -5.29 12.50 4.03
N SER A 31 -5.41 11.97 5.25
CA SER A 31 -4.95 10.63 5.62
C SER A 31 -6.07 9.89 6.34
N ARG A 32 -6.31 8.63 5.95
CA ARG A 32 -7.43 7.83 6.50
C ARG A 32 -7.09 7.07 7.78
N GLY A 33 -5.87 7.22 8.31
CA GLY A 33 -5.51 6.73 9.64
C GLY A 33 -4.30 5.80 9.66
N LEU A 34 -4.21 5.01 10.74
CA LEU A 34 -3.04 4.23 11.13
C LEU A 34 -3.34 2.73 11.13
N GLY A 35 -2.29 1.92 10.96
CA GLY A 35 -2.31 0.49 11.27
C GLY A 35 -1.65 0.21 12.62
N TYR A 36 -2.03 -0.87 13.30
CA TYR A 36 -1.37 -1.35 14.51
C TYR A 36 -1.16 -2.86 14.44
N GLY A 37 0.01 -3.32 14.88
CA GLY A 37 0.29 -4.75 15.05
C GLY A 37 1.73 -4.99 15.47
N ASP A 38 1.98 -6.11 16.16
CA ASP A 38 3.30 -6.51 16.63
C ASP A 38 4.06 -5.40 17.39
N GLY A 39 3.34 -4.68 18.26
CA GLY A 39 3.88 -3.59 19.07
C GLY A 39 4.28 -2.34 18.26
N LYS A 40 3.86 -2.23 16.99
CA LYS A 40 4.20 -1.13 16.08
C LYS A 40 2.95 -0.39 15.61
N VAL A 41 3.09 0.90 15.35
CA VAL A 41 2.13 1.76 14.65
C VAL A 41 2.64 1.99 13.24
N PHE A 42 1.78 1.82 12.24
CA PHE A 42 2.10 1.99 10.83
C PHE A 42 1.42 3.23 10.28
N LEU A 43 2.23 4.15 9.78
CA LEU A 43 1.79 5.39 9.15
C LEU A 43 2.15 5.35 7.67
N GLN A 44 1.13 5.35 6.82
CA GLN A 44 1.29 5.61 5.40
C GLN A 44 1.19 7.12 5.16
N GLN A 45 2.27 7.72 4.65
CA GLN A 45 2.38 9.16 4.40
C GLN A 45 2.00 9.52 2.97
N ASN A 46 1.58 10.77 2.75
CA ASN A 46 1.12 11.28 1.45
C ASN A 46 2.21 11.25 0.37
N ASP A 47 3.46 11.45 0.76
CA ASP A 47 4.64 11.36 -0.09
C ASP A 47 5.05 9.93 -0.51
N GLY A 48 4.27 8.93 -0.10
CA GLY A 48 4.51 7.53 -0.43
C GLY A 48 5.36 6.77 0.59
N MET A 49 5.84 7.39 1.67
CA MET A 49 6.60 6.69 2.70
C MET A 49 5.67 5.86 3.62
N LEU A 50 5.93 4.56 3.74
CA LEU A 50 5.36 3.71 4.77
C LEU A 50 6.34 3.64 5.94
N VAL A 51 5.91 4.05 7.13
CA VAL A 51 6.76 4.12 8.32
C VAL A 51 6.21 3.26 9.44
N ALA A 52 7.08 2.45 10.04
CA ALA A 52 6.79 1.71 11.27
C ALA A 52 7.41 2.43 12.48
N LEU A 53 6.58 2.70 13.47
CA LEU A 53 6.95 3.33 14.73
C LEU A 53 6.77 2.33 15.87
N ASP A 54 7.68 2.30 16.83
CA ASP A 54 7.48 1.59 18.08
C ASP A 54 6.28 2.22 18.83
N ALA A 55 5.28 1.42 19.17
CA ALA A 55 4.02 1.95 19.69
C ALA A 55 4.14 2.60 21.08
N LYS A 56 5.16 2.22 21.86
CA LYS A 56 5.38 2.76 23.22
C LYS A 56 6.14 4.07 23.20
N THR A 57 7.09 4.21 22.27
CA THR A 57 8.06 5.32 22.27
C THR A 57 7.88 6.29 21.11
N GLY A 58 7.15 5.91 20.06
CA GLY A 58 7.01 6.69 18.83
C GLY A 58 8.28 6.73 17.98
N LYS A 59 9.33 5.99 18.35
CA LYS A 59 10.60 5.94 17.59
C LYS A 59 10.40 5.15 16.31
N LYS A 60 11.00 5.65 15.22
CA LYS A 60 11.02 4.95 13.94
C LYS A 60 11.82 3.65 14.05
N VAL A 61 11.20 2.54 13.65
CA VAL A 61 11.83 1.21 13.57
C VAL A 61 12.38 1.00 12.17
N TRP A 62 11.56 1.24 11.15
CA TRP A 62 11.94 1.18 9.74
C TRP A 62 11.01 2.08 8.90
N ASP A 63 11.43 2.40 7.69
CA ASP A 63 10.61 3.03 6.67
C ASP A 63 10.96 2.49 5.28
N VAL A 64 9.99 2.56 4.37
CA VAL A 64 10.17 2.20 2.96
C VAL A 64 9.37 3.13 2.05
N LYS A 65 9.89 3.37 0.86
CA LYS A 65 9.18 4.13 -0.18
C LYS A 65 8.22 3.19 -0.92
N ASN A 66 6.91 3.40 -0.75
CA ASN A 66 5.86 2.62 -1.41
C ASN A 66 5.48 3.22 -2.78
N THR A 67 5.23 4.53 -2.84
CA THR A 67 4.98 5.27 -4.09
C THR A 67 5.97 6.42 -4.30
N ASP A 68 5.97 6.99 -5.50
CA ASP A 68 6.78 8.17 -5.84
C ASP A 68 5.91 9.33 -6.36
N PRO A 69 5.78 10.45 -5.62
CA PRO A 69 5.03 11.61 -6.06
C PRO A 69 5.53 12.20 -7.39
N LYS A 70 6.80 11.95 -7.76
CA LYS A 70 7.36 12.39 -9.05
C LYS A 70 6.65 11.81 -10.27
N VAL A 71 5.94 10.69 -10.11
CA VAL A 71 5.13 10.07 -11.17
C VAL A 71 3.64 10.22 -10.90
N GLY A 72 3.24 11.18 -10.05
CA GLY A 72 1.84 11.41 -9.67
C GLY A 72 1.28 10.40 -8.66
N ALA A 73 2.13 9.53 -8.10
CA ALA A 73 1.72 8.47 -7.19
C ALA A 73 1.86 8.89 -5.72
N THR A 74 0.73 8.96 -5.02
CA THR A 74 0.65 9.36 -3.60
C THR A 74 -0.01 8.26 -2.78
N ASN A 75 -0.18 8.49 -1.48
CA ASN A 75 -0.98 7.63 -0.62
C ASN A 75 -1.91 8.46 0.28
N THR A 76 -3.10 7.94 0.52
CA THR A 76 -4.06 8.53 1.48
C THR A 76 -4.74 7.45 2.33
N ASN A 77 -4.51 6.17 2.06
CA ASN A 77 -5.11 5.03 2.74
C ASN A 77 -4.46 4.78 4.11
N ALA A 78 -5.20 4.14 5.01
CA ALA A 78 -4.61 3.53 6.20
C ALA A 78 -3.87 2.23 5.80
N ALA A 79 -2.74 1.97 6.44
CA ALA A 79 -2.04 0.68 6.32
C ALA A 79 -2.76 -0.39 7.16
N GLN A 80 -2.85 -1.62 6.65
CA GLN A 80 -3.56 -2.71 7.31
C GLN A 80 -2.60 -3.84 7.70
N VAL A 81 -2.55 -4.19 8.98
CA VAL A 81 -1.75 -5.32 9.43
C VAL A 81 -2.52 -6.62 9.29
N ILE A 82 -1.96 -7.60 8.58
CA ILE A 82 -2.52 -8.93 8.39
C ILE A 82 -1.41 -9.95 8.61
N LYS A 83 -1.58 -10.81 9.63
CA LYS A 83 -0.58 -11.80 10.04
C LYS A 83 0.79 -11.13 10.31
N ASP A 84 1.82 -11.52 9.57
CA ASP A 84 3.19 -11.06 9.67
C ASP A 84 3.52 -9.92 8.68
N LYS A 85 2.50 -9.32 8.05
CA LYS A 85 2.63 -8.28 7.01
C LYS A 85 1.80 -7.03 7.31
N VAL A 86 2.25 -5.91 6.77
CA VAL A 86 1.47 -4.68 6.64
C VAL A 86 1.21 -4.42 5.16
N LEU A 87 -0.06 -4.25 4.82
CA LEU A 87 -0.56 -4.00 3.49
C LEU A 87 -0.85 -2.51 3.31
N THR A 88 -0.50 -1.98 2.15
CA THR A 88 -0.83 -0.61 1.75
C THR A 88 -1.04 -0.55 0.24
N GLY A 89 -1.80 0.45 -0.21
CA GLY A 89 -2.11 0.64 -1.63
C GLY A 89 -1.38 1.83 -2.24
N CYS A 90 -2.06 2.56 -3.11
CA CYS A 90 -1.60 3.82 -3.70
C CYS A 90 -2.81 4.67 -4.14
N SER A 91 -2.52 5.90 -4.52
CA SER A 91 -3.43 6.87 -5.13
C SER A 91 -2.76 7.49 -6.35
N GLY A 92 -3.55 7.99 -7.31
CA GLY A 92 -3.04 8.63 -8.53
C GLY A 92 -3.67 8.16 -9.84
N ALA A 93 -4.88 7.59 -9.82
CA ALA A 93 -5.57 7.17 -11.04
C ALA A 93 -5.81 8.35 -11.99
N GLU A 94 -6.11 9.53 -11.43
CA GLU A 94 -6.26 10.81 -12.14
C GLU A 94 -4.95 11.29 -12.80
N PHE A 95 -3.81 10.69 -12.44
CA PHE A 95 -2.48 10.99 -12.95
C PHE A 95 -1.88 9.82 -13.75
N GLY A 96 -2.68 8.80 -14.10
CA GLY A 96 -2.23 7.66 -14.90
C GLY A 96 -1.37 6.64 -14.14
N VAL A 97 -1.40 6.66 -12.80
CA VAL A 97 -0.63 5.73 -11.98
C VAL A 97 -1.19 4.31 -12.10
N ARG A 98 -0.33 3.35 -12.48
CA ARG A 98 -0.67 1.93 -12.42
C ARG A 98 -0.61 1.45 -10.97
N CYS A 99 -1.76 1.47 -10.31
CA CYS A 99 -1.85 1.16 -8.89
C CYS A 99 -1.72 -0.34 -8.56
N PHE A 100 -1.42 -0.61 -7.30
CA PHE A 100 -1.15 -1.93 -6.74
C PHE A 100 -1.53 -1.97 -5.25
N ILE A 101 -1.61 -3.18 -4.70
CA ILE A 101 -1.49 -3.44 -3.26
C ILE A 101 -0.12 -4.08 -3.02
N ALA A 102 0.60 -3.59 -2.02
CA ALA A 102 1.87 -4.15 -1.58
C ALA A 102 1.77 -4.65 -0.15
N ALA A 103 2.43 -5.77 0.13
CA ALA A 103 2.64 -6.27 1.48
C ALA A 103 4.11 -6.20 1.85
N TYR A 104 4.39 -5.60 3.00
CA TYR A 104 5.72 -5.49 3.58
C TYR A 104 5.78 -6.32 4.85
N ASN A 105 6.90 -7.01 5.09
CA ASN A 105 7.10 -7.79 6.31
C ASN A 105 7.17 -6.86 7.53
N LEU A 106 6.42 -7.15 8.58
CA LEU A 106 6.36 -6.30 9.78
C LEU A 106 7.72 -6.13 10.47
N LYS A 107 8.58 -7.14 10.34
CA LYS A 107 9.89 -7.22 11.00
C LYS A 107 10.84 -6.12 10.55
N ASP A 108 10.95 -5.89 9.25
CA ASP A 108 12.02 -5.10 8.65
C ASP A 108 11.57 -4.19 7.49
N GLY A 109 10.29 -4.23 7.13
CA GLY A 109 9.76 -3.45 6.02
C GLY A 109 10.14 -3.99 4.64
N SER A 110 10.79 -5.16 4.53
CA SER A 110 11.08 -5.76 3.23
C SER A 110 9.80 -6.10 2.47
N LEU A 111 9.79 -5.85 1.16
CA LEU A 111 8.64 -6.16 0.30
C LEU A 111 8.47 -7.68 0.20
N ALA A 112 7.33 -8.20 0.64
CA ALA A 112 7.00 -9.61 0.52
C ALA A 112 6.36 -9.92 -0.83
N TRP A 113 5.40 -9.10 -1.26
CA TRP A 113 4.76 -9.19 -2.57
C TRP A 113 4.11 -7.87 -2.96
N LYS A 114 3.84 -7.72 -4.26
CA LYS A 114 3.10 -6.61 -4.85
C LYS A 114 2.17 -7.15 -5.93
N ALA A 115 0.89 -6.81 -5.83
CA ALA A 115 -0.15 -7.18 -6.79
C ALA A 115 -0.67 -5.94 -7.50
N TYR A 116 -0.42 -5.82 -8.79
CA TYR A 116 -0.92 -4.71 -9.61
C TYR A 116 -2.39 -4.89 -9.98
N SER A 117 -3.09 -3.78 -10.23
CA SER A 117 -4.51 -3.81 -10.62
C SER A 117 -4.74 -4.14 -12.11
N THR A 118 -3.70 -4.05 -12.93
CA THR A 118 -3.73 -4.36 -14.38
C THR A 118 -2.40 -4.97 -14.79
N GLY A 119 -2.29 -5.51 -16.01
CA GLY A 119 -1.06 -6.06 -16.60
C GLY A 119 -1.10 -7.58 -16.72
N PRO A 120 0.07 -8.24 -16.90
CA PRO A 120 0.13 -9.69 -16.97
C PRO A 120 -0.30 -10.36 -15.66
N ASP A 121 -0.88 -11.56 -15.72
CA ASP A 121 -1.33 -12.34 -14.56
C ASP A 121 -0.26 -12.48 -13.47
N SER A 122 1.00 -12.67 -13.88
CA SER A 122 2.15 -12.78 -12.97
C SER A 122 2.39 -11.52 -12.13
N GLU A 123 2.04 -10.33 -12.63
CA GLU A 123 2.18 -9.06 -11.91
C GLU A 123 0.92 -8.71 -11.10
N MET A 124 -0.24 -9.22 -11.53
CA MET A 124 -1.50 -9.11 -10.80
C MET A 124 -1.63 -10.17 -9.69
N LEU A 125 -0.71 -11.15 -9.66
CA LEU A 125 -0.76 -12.34 -8.80
C LEU A 125 -2.02 -13.18 -8.98
N ILE A 126 -2.55 -13.22 -10.22
CA ILE A 126 -3.66 -14.10 -10.60
C ILE A 126 -3.10 -15.52 -10.78
N GLY A 127 -3.66 -16.50 -10.06
CA GLY A 127 -3.28 -17.90 -10.17
C GLY A 127 -3.78 -18.55 -11.46
N ALA A 128 -3.05 -19.55 -11.97
CA ALA A 128 -3.42 -20.26 -13.20
C ALA A 128 -4.83 -20.91 -13.14
N ASP A 129 -5.33 -21.18 -11.93
CA ASP A 129 -6.65 -21.77 -11.68
C ASP A 129 -7.71 -20.75 -11.25
N PHE A 130 -7.43 -19.43 -11.36
CA PHE A 130 -8.34 -18.36 -10.91
C PHE A 130 -9.76 -18.51 -11.48
N ASN A 131 -9.88 -18.86 -12.76
CA ASN A 131 -11.16 -19.05 -13.45
C ASN A 131 -11.67 -20.50 -13.43
N LYS A 132 -11.07 -21.42 -12.65
CA LYS A 132 -11.47 -22.84 -12.64
C LYS A 132 -12.95 -23.05 -12.33
N ALA A 133 -13.54 -22.23 -11.47
CA ALA A 133 -14.96 -22.29 -11.13
C ALA A 133 -15.86 -21.58 -12.15
N ASN A 134 -15.31 -20.65 -12.94
CA ASN A 134 -16.05 -19.82 -13.90
C ASN A 134 -15.25 -19.64 -15.20
N PRO A 135 -15.03 -20.72 -15.99
CA PRO A 135 -14.14 -20.68 -17.15
C PRO A 135 -14.60 -19.70 -18.23
N GLN A 136 -15.90 -19.36 -18.28
CA GLN A 136 -16.49 -18.38 -19.20
C GLN A 136 -16.03 -16.93 -18.99
N TYR A 137 -15.41 -16.62 -17.85
CA TYR A 137 -14.81 -15.30 -17.59
C TYR A 137 -13.31 -15.25 -17.90
N SER A 138 -12.74 -16.34 -18.44
CA SER A 138 -11.36 -16.32 -18.91
C SER A 138 -11.24 -15.44 -20.15
N ALA A 139 -10.21 -14.59 -20.22
CA ALA A 139 -9.89 -13.91 -21.48
C ALA A 139 -9.65 -14.94 -22.61
N LEU A 140 -9.12 -16.12 -22.26
CA LEU A 140 -8.93 -17.23 -23.20
C LEU A 140 -10.25 -17.87 -23.66
N SER A 141 -11.39 -17.61 -23.00
CA SER A 141 -12.69 -18.09 -23.48
C SER A 141 -13.33 -17.18 -24.53
N VAL A 142 -12.75 -16.01 -24.80
CA VAL A 142 -13.30 -15.01 -25.75
C VAL A 142 -12.44 -14.77 -26.98
N TYR A 143 -11.24 -15.36 -27.08
CA TYR A 143 -10.46 -15.35 -28.32
C TYR A 143 -9.68 -16.64 -28.50
N GLU A 144 -9.57 -17.09 -29.75
CA GLU A 144 -8.75 -18.22 -30.17
C GLU A 144 -7.48 -17.64 -30.80
N ASP A 145 -6.31 -17.92 -30.21
CA ASP A 145 -5.05 -17.50 -30.82
C ASP A 145 -4.77 -18.33 -32.06
N VAL A 146 -4.85 -17.70 -33.23
CA VAL A 146 -4.60 -18.31 -34.54
C VAL A 146 -3.17 -18.85 -34.71
N ASN A 147 -2.24 -18.44 -33.84
CA ASN A 147 -0.85 -18.92 -33.83
C ASN A 147 -0.58 -19.97 -32.73
N GLY A 148 -1.59 -20.37 -31.95
CA GLY A 148 -1.47 -21.40 -30.92
C GLY A 148 -0.59 -21.02 -29.72
N GLY A 149 -0.35 -19.73 -29.49
CA GLY A 149 0.63 -19.20 -28.55
C GLY A 149 0.18 -19.10 -27.09
N ASN A 150 -1.12 -19.22 -26.80
CA ASN A 150 -1.61 -19.23 -25.42
C ASN A 150 -2.44 -20.49 -25.14
N LYS A 151 -1.78 -21.53 -24.65
CA LYS A 151 -2.38 -22.57 -23.81
C LYS A 151 -1.99 -22.34 -22.37
#